data_AF-V5H4F9-F1
#
_entry.id   AF-V5H4F9-F1
#
_cell.length_a   1.000
_cell.length_b   1.000
_cell.length_c   1.000
_cell.angle_alpha   90.00
_cell.angle_beta   90.00
_cell.angle_gamma   90.00
#
_symmetry.space_group_name_H-M   'P 1'
#
loop_
_entity.id
_entity.type
_entity.pdbx_description
1 polymer ?
#
loop_
_entity_poly.entity_id
_entity_poly.type
_entity_poly.pdbx_seq_one_letter_code
_entity_poly.pdbx_strand_id
1 'polypeptide(L)'
;MKATIAVLCLFVAVAYASVAGVNWGHPIDNGPLDPKCVMPSPDCLGDGVVRYAYNITEGCVRITVKDNCKFHNYESKNECLQKCPPPPGRQGA
;
A
#
# COMPACT_ATOMS: atom_id res chain seq x y z
N MET A 1 21.42 -25.36 -43.24
CA MET A 1 20.95 -25.38 -41.84
C MET A 1 21.99 -24.72 -40.95
N LYS A 2 21.80 -23.45 -40.54
CA LYS A 2 22.58 -22.71 -39.51
C LYS A 2 22.10 -21.24 -39.50
N ALA A 3 20.83 -20.99 -39.21
CA ALA A 3 20.33 -19.61 -39.10
C ALA A 3 19.25 -19.43 -38.01
N THR A 4 18.98 -20.49 -37.23
CA THR A 4 17.89 -20.51 -36.24
C THR A 4 18.37 -20.24 -34.80
N ILE A 5 19.68 -20.25 -34.54
CA ILE A 5 20.22 -20.10 -33.18
C ILE A 5 20.26 -18.62 -32.73
N ALA A 6 20.52 -17.69 -33.65
CA ALA A 6 20.65 -16.26 -33.31
C ALA A 6 19.32 -15.61 -32.89
N VAL A 7 18.20 -16.12 -33.42
CA VAL A 7 16.86 -15.58 -33.14
C VAL A 7 16.40 -15.94 -31.72
N LEU A 8 16.78 -17.11 -31.20
CA LEU A 8 16.41 -17.54 -29.85
C LEU A 8 17.09 -16.73 -28.74
N CYS A 9 18.29 -16.21 -28.98
CA CYS A 9 19.02 -15.41 -28.00
C CYS A 9 18.38 -14.02 -27.77
N LEU A 10 17.67 -13.47 -28.75
CA LEU A 10 16.99 -12.19 -28.61
C LEU A 10 15.70 -12.30 -27.77
N PHE A 11 15.03 -13.45 -27.76
CA PHE A 11 13.80 -13.63 -26.98
C PHE A 11 14.06 -13.80 -25.48
N VAL A 12 15.19 -14.41 -25.08
CA VAL A 12 15.53 -14.57 -23.66
C VAL A 12 15.85 -13.22 -23.02
N ALA A 13 16.49 -12.30 -23.75
CA ALA A 13 16.83 -10.98 -23.24
C ALA A 13 15.61 -10.09 -22.94
N VAL A 14 14.54 -10.20 -23.74
CA VAL A 14 13.31 -9.41 -23.53
C VAL A 14 12.51 -9.89 -22.31
N ALA A 15 12.54 -11.19 -22.01
CA ALA A 15 11.79 -11.76 -20.88
C ALA A 15 12.34 -11.36 -19.50
N TYR A 16 13.66 -11.10 -19.39
CA TYR A 16 14.26 -10.65 -18.12
C TYR A 16 14.06 -9.15 -17.84
N ALA A 17 13.68 -8.34 -18.84
CA ALA A 17 13.42 -6.92 -18.65
C ALA A 17 12.00 -6.64 -18.14
N SER A 18 11.06 -7.59 -18.26
CA SER A 18 9.64 -7.40 -17.91
C SER A 18 9.28 -7.69 -16.45
N VAL A 19 10.23 -8.14 -15.60
CA VAL A 19 9.97 -8.48 -14.19
C VAL A 19 10.41 -7.38 -13.21
N ALA A 20 10.90 -6.24 -13.71
CA ALA A 20 10.91 -5.02 -12.90
C ALA A 20 9.49 -4.43 -12.86
N GLY A 21 8.55 -5.21 -12.30
CA GLY A 21 7.27 -4.68 -11.84
C GLY A 21 7.60 -3.52 -10.91
N VAL A 22 7.20 -2.33 -11.35
CA VAL A 22 7.31 -1.03 -10.71
C VAL A 22 7.73 -1.17 -9.24
N ASN A 23 9.03 -1.09 -9.01
CA ASN A 23 9.55 -0.95 -7.66
C ASN A 23 9.14 0.47 -7.27
N TRP A 24 7.93 0.60 -6.71
CA TRP A 24 7.47 1.80 -6.02
C TRP A 24 8.34 1.93 -4.77
N GLY A 25 9.62 2.24 -4.98
CA GLY A 25 10.37 3.06 -4.05
C GLY A 25 9.53 4.31 -3.91
N HIS A 26 8.65 4.30 -2.92
CA HIS A 26 7.79 5.43 -2.66
C HIS A 26 8.72 6.64 -2.53
N PRO A 27 8.42 7.76 -3.20
CA PRO A 27 9.05 9.02 -2.88
C PRO A 27 9.03 9.15 -1.36
N ILE A 28 10.17 9.47 -0.73
CA ILE A 28 10.15 9.91 0.67
C ILE A 28 9.15 11.07 0.68
N ASP A 29 8.01 10.82 1.30
CA ASP A 29 6.85 11.69 1.26
C ASP A 29 7.24 13.05 1.86
N ASN A 30 7.37 14.05 0.99
CA ASN A 30 7.60 15.45 1.38
C ASN A 30 6.28 16.21 1.49
N GLY A 31 5.13 15.53 1.39
CA GLY A 31 3.81 16.09 1.63
C GLY A 31 3.45 16.09 3.12
N PRO A 32 2.47 16.91 3.54
CA PRO A 32 1.86 16.73 4.84
C PRO A 32 1.17 15.36 4.85
N LEU A 33 1.54 14.50 5.81
CA LEU A 33 0.82 13.25 6.04
C LEU A 33 -0.68 13.54 6.21
N ASP A 34 -1.55 12.83 5.48
CA ASP A 34 -2.99 12.93 5.69
C ASP A 34 -3.24 12.71 7.20
N PRO A 35 -3.97 13.62 7.89
CA PRO A 35 -4.17 13.53 9.34
C PRO A 35 -4.89 12.25 9.77
N LYS A 36 -5.49 11.49 8.84
CA LYS A 36 -6.08 10.16 9.09
C LYS A 36 -5.04 9.02 9.07
N CYS A 37 -3.80 9.29 8.71
CA CYS A 37 -2.68 8.33 8.75
C CYS A 37 -2.10 8.18 10.16
N VAL A 38 -2.98 8.13 11.15
CA VAL A 38 -2.68 7.84 12.55
C VAL A 38 -3.81 6.96 13.10
N MET A 39 -3.48 6.12 14.08
CA MET A 39 -4.51 5.34 14.77
C MET A 39 -5.44 6.31 15.52
N PRO A 40 -6.78 6.14 15.44
CA PRO A 40 -7.69 6.99 16.19
C PRO A 40 -7.53 6.78 17.70
N SER A 41 -7.97 7.77 18.48
CA SER A 41 -8.00 7.65 19.95
C SER A 41 -8.73 6.36 20.37
N PRO A 42 -8.27 5.65 21.42
CA PRO A 42 -8.99 4.50 21.98
C PRO A 42 -10.45 4.81 22.31
N ASP A 43 -10.75 6.05 22.71
CA ASP A 43 -12.12 6.50 23.01
C ASP A 43 -13.06 6.46 21.79
N CYS A 44 -12.51 6.42 20.59
CA CYS A 44 -13.25 6.29 19.34
C CYS A 44 -13.52 4.84 18.93
N LEU A 45 -12.82 3.86 19.51
CA LEU A 45 -13.09 2.45 19.25
C LEU A 45 -14.44 2.06 19.87
N GLY A 46 -15.17 1.17 19.21
CA GLY A 46 -16.51 0.77 19.65
C GLY A 46 -17.22 -0.13 18.64
N ASP A 47 -18.54 -0.18 18.72
CA ASP A 47 -19.44 -1.09 18.01
C ASP A 47 -20.31 -0.41 16.93
N GLY A 48 -19.99 0.84 16.54
CA GLY A 48 -20.75 1.61 15.56
C GLY A 48 -20.55 1.17 14.10
N VAL A 49 -19.51 1.69 13.45
CA VAL A 49 -19.25 1.48 12.02
C VAL A 49 -17.86 0.93 11.76
N VAL A 50 -17.76 0.04 10.79
CA VAL A 50 -16.48 -0.49 10.31
C VAL A 50 -15.76 0.56 9.47
N ARG A 51 -14.48 0.78 9.75
CA ARG A 51 -13.58 1.68 9.01
C ARG A 51 -12.20 1.05 8.85
N TYR A 52 -11.34 1.73 8.09
CA TYR A 52 -9.93 1.38 7.95
C TYR A 52 -9.05 2.48 8.56
N ALA A 53 -8.23 2.10 9.54
CA ALA A 53 -7.28 2.98 10.21
C ALA A 53 -5.86 2.63 9.81
N TYR A 54 -4.98 3.63 9.84
CA TYR A 54 -3.56 3.40 9.64
C TYR A 54 -2.88 3.03 10.96
N ASN A 55 -2.21 1.88 10.95
CA ASN A 55 -1.32 1.42 12.00
C ASN A 55 0.11 1.45 11.44
N ILE A 56 1.03 2.12 12.13
CA ILE A 56 2.42 2.23 11.65
C ILE A 56 3.11 0.87 11.49
N THR A 57 2.75 -0.13 12.30
CA THR A 57 3.34 -1.47 12.25
C THR A 57 2.68 -2.38 11.21
N GLU A 58 1.35 -2.30 11.08
CA GLU A 58 0.58 -3.26 10.27
C GLU A 58 0.13 -2.70 8.91
N GLY A 59 0.18 -1.38 8.76
CA GLY A 59 -0.41 -0.61 7.67
C GLY A 59 -1.90 -0.37 7.89
N CYS A 60 -2.68 -0.45 6.82
CA CYS A 60 -4.13 -0.24 6.87
C CYS A 60 -4.87 -1.45 7.45
N VAL A 61 -5.46 -1.27 8.63
CA VAL A 61 -6.18 -2.30 9.40
C VAL A 61 -7.66 -1.99 9.51
N ARG A 62 -8.49 -3.05 9.55
CA ARG A 62 -9.94 -2.94 9.73
C ARG A 62 -10.23 -2.76 11.23
N ILE A 63 -10.99 -1.72 11.57
CA ILE A 63 -11.43 -1.44 12.94
C ILE A 63 -12.93 -1.14 12.97
N THR A 64 -13.52 -1.20 14.17
CA THR A 64 -14.88 -0.72 14.42
C THR A 64 -14.79 0.51 15.33
N VAL A 65 -15.45 1.59 14.93
CA VAL A 65 -15.43 2.88 15.63
C VAL A 65 -16.84 3.33 15.95
N LYS A 66 -16.98 4.22 16.94
CA LYS A 66 -18.23 4.92 17.22
C LYS A 66 -18.64 5.79 16.03
N ASP A 67 -19.94 5.97 15.81
CA ASP A 67 -20.47 6.70 14.64
C ASP A 67 -20.00 8.15 14.55
N ASN A 68 -19.80 8.81 15.69
CA ASN A 68 -19.27 10.18 15.77
C ASN A 68 -17.78 10.28 15.42
N CYS A 69 -17.04 9.17 15.44
CA CYS A 69 -15.62 9.10 15.13
C CYS A 69 -15.30 8.64 13.70
N LYS A 70 -16.32 8.29 12.90
CA LYS A 70 -16.15 7.68 11.56
C LYS A 70 -15.31 8.50 10.58
N PHE A 71 -15.24 9.82 10.78
CA PHE A 71 -14.53 10.75 9.89
C PHE A 71 -13.01 10.74 10.08
N HIS A 72 -12.49 10.17 11.17
CA HIS A 72 -11.06 10.09 11.47
C HIS A 72 -10.36 8.96 10.71
N ASN A 73 -11.09 8.16 9.94
CA ASN A 73 -10.61 6.98 9.26
C ASN A 73 -11.14 6.92 7.82
N TYR A 74 -10.78 5.85 7.10
CA TYR A 74 -11.14 5.63 5.71
C TYR A 74 -12.32 4.65 5.57
N GLU A 75 -13.08 4.80 4.49
CA GLU A 75 -14.21 3.90 4.21
C GLU A 75 -13.72 2.56 3.66
N SER A 76 -12.58 2.56 2.96
CA SER A 76 -12.03 1.38 2.30
C SER A 76 -10.54 1.18 2.60
N LYS A 77 -10.10 -0.07 2.55
CA LYS A 77 -8.68 -0.43 2.68
C LYS A 77 -7.83 0.21 1.59
N ASN A 78 -8.35 0.25 0.36
CA ASN A 78 -7.62 0.77 -0.79
C ASN A 78 -7.39 2.28 -0.66
N GLU A 79 -8.40 3.03 -0.23
CA GLU A 79 -8.25 4.46 0.03
C GLU A 79 -7.18 4.73 1.09
N CYS A 80 -7.17 3.96 2.19
CA CYS A 80 -6.13 4.06 3.21
C CYS A 80 -4.74 3.78 2.63
N LEU A 81 -4.57 2.71 1.83
CA LEU A 81 -3.27 2.34 1.26
C LEU A 81 -2.75 3.36 0.23
N GLN A 82 -3.65 4.08 -0.45
CA GLN A 82 -3.29 5.12 -1.40
C GLN A 82 -2.90 6.44 -0.73
N LYS A 83 -3.44 6.72 0.46
CA LYS A 83 -3.26 8.00 1.17
C LYS A 83 -2.23 7.92 2.29
N CYS A 84 -1.93 6.73 2.80
CA CYS A 84 -0.96 6.53 3.87
C CYS A 84 0.27 5.77 3.38
N PRO A 85 1.44 6.01 4.01
CA PRO A 85 2.65 5.31 3.66
C PRO A 85 2.54 3.80 3.87
N PRO A 86 3.32 2.98 3.15
CA PRO A 86 3.40 1.56 3.43
C PRO A 86 4.02 1.32 4.82
N PRO A 87 3.62 0.26 5.54
CA PRO A 87 4.22 -0.07 6.82
C PRO A 87 5.72 -0.43 6.66
N PRO A 88 6.56 -0.16 7.67
CA PRO A 88 7.97 -0.53 7.68
C PRO A 88 8.16 -2.03 7.43
N GLY A 89 9.21 -2.41 6.69
CA GLY A 89 9.53 -3.82 6.43
C GLY A 89 8.72 -4.50 5.33
N ARG A 90 7.71 -3.83 4.73
CA ARG A 90 7.10 -4.26 3.44
C ARG A 90 7.76 -3.63 2.21
N GLN A 91 8.86 -2.90 2.42
CA GLN A 91 9.71 -2.35 1.37
C GLN A 91 10.57 -3.48 0.79
N GLY A 92 10.03 -4.26 -0.16
CA GLY A 92 10.82 -5.19 -0.98
C GLY A 92 10.35 -6.65 -1.08
N ALA A 93 9.05 -6.93 -0.99
CA ALA A 93 8.50 -8.27 -1.29
C ALA A 93 7.70 -8.26 -2.59
#